data_AF-Q6YTT3-F1
#
_entry.id   AF-Q6YTT3-F1
#
_cell.length_a   1.000
_cell.length_b   1.000
_cell.length_c   1.000
_cell.angle_alpha   90.00
_cell.angle_beta   90.00
_cell.angle_gamma   90.00
#
_symmetry.space_group_name_H-M   'P 1'
#
loop_
_entity.id
_entity.type
_entity.pdbx_description
1 polymer ?
#
loop_
_entity_poly.entity_id
_entity_poly.type
_entity_poly.pdbx_seq_one_letter_code
_entity_poly.pdbx_strand_id
1 'polypeptide(L)'
;MPLAPCPSPPLPSSPWPARAPRRGGLLRARAVRAAPRPPSKWSLGSWRSLTALQQPEYPDKAELDEVLRTVEAFPPIVFAGEARKLEERLAEAAVGRAFLLQGGDCAESFKEFNANNIRDTFRVLLQMSVVLMFGGQMPIIKVGRMAGQFAKPRSDGFEERDGVKLPSYRGDNINGDSFDEKSRLPDPHRMIRAYSQSAATLNLLRAFATGGYAAMQRVTQWNLDFTEHSEQGDRYMELAHRVDEALGFMAAAGLTMDHPIMTTTEFWTSHECLLLPYEQALTREDSTSGLYYDCSAHFLWVGERTRQLDCAHVEFLRGIANPLGIKVSDKMDPKELVKLIDILNPQNKPGRITIITRMGPENMRVKLPHLIRAVRGAGQIVTWVTDPMHGNTMKAPCGLKTRSFDRILAEVRAFFDVHEQEGSHPGGVHLEMTGQNVTECIGGSRTVTFDDLGSRYHTHCDPRLNASQSLELAFIIAERLRKRRIASWQLNKNSHLGNIPSLGL
;
A
#
# COMPACT_ATOMS: atom_id res chain seq x y z
N MET A 1 -36.01 15.92 -35.21
CA MET A 1 -36.44 14.64 -34.61
C MET A 1 -35.27 14.09 -33.79
N PRO A 2 -35.32 14.09 -32.45
CA PRO A 2 -34.27 13.47 -31.65
C PRO A 2 -34.59 11.98 -31.42
N LEU A 3 -33.61 11.12 -31.72
CA LEU A 3 -33.66 9.68 -31.53
C LEU A 3 -33.55 9.35 -30.02
N ALA A 4 -34.50 8.57 -29.52
CA ALA A 4 -34.51 8.04 -28.16
C ALA A 4 -33.49 6.89 -27.98
N PRO A 5 -32.90 6.68 -26.79
CA PRO A 5 -31.99 5.57 -26.53
C PRO A 5 -32.75 4.28 -26.19
N CYS A 6 -32.30 3.16 -26.77
CA CYS A 6 -32.77 1.80 -26.48
C CYS A 6 -32.43 1.34 -25.05
N PRO A 7 -33.27 0.51 -24.42
CA PRO A 7 -33.03 -0.02 -23.09
C PRO A 7 -32.13 -1.28 -23.14
N SER A 8 -31.21 -1.39 -22.19
CA SER A 8 -30.34 -2.56 -21.98
C SER A 8 -31.14 -3.74 -21.37
N PRO A 9 -30.86 -5.00 -21.75
CA PRO A 9 -31.56 -6.16 -21.23
C PRO A 9 -31.07 -6.57 -19.81
N PRO A 10 -31.87 -7.31 -19.03
CA PRO A 10 -31.52 -7.71 -17.67
C PRO A 10 -30.53 -8.88 -17.67
N LEU A 11 -29.53 -8.82 -16.79
CA LEU A 11 -28.61 -9.94 -16.53
C LEU A 11 -29.32 -11.08 -15.79
N PRO A 12 -29.03 -12.35 -16.11
CA PRO A 12 -29.69 -13.50 -15.51
C PRO A 12 -29.20 -13.77 -14.08
N SER A 13 -30.15 -13.99 -13.18
CA SER A 13 -29.92 -14.46 -11.81
C SER A 13 -29.53 -15.94 -11.80
N SER A 14 -28.35 -16.25 -11.28
CA SER A 14 -27.94 -17.64 -10.98
C SER A 14 -28.22 -17.96 -9.50
N PRO A 15 -28.91 -19.07 -9.19
CA PRO A 15 -29.11 -19.51 -7.81
C PRO A 15 -28.02 -20.52 -7.42
N TRP A 16 -27.10 -20.13 -6.55
CA TRP A 16 -26.24 -21.08 -5.83
C TRP A 16 -26.62 -21.07 -4.34
N PRO A 17 -26.99 -22.22 -3.74
CA PRO A 17 -27.34 -22.27 -2.34
C PRO A 17 -26.05 -22.22 -1.50
N ALA A 18 -25.79 -21.08 -0.87
CA ALA A 18 -24.77 -20.99 0.16
C ALA A 18 -25.24 -21.80 1.40
N ARG A 19 -24.73 -23.02 1.56
CA ARG A 19 -24.83 -23.79 2.80
C ARG A 19 -24.16 -23.02 3.93
N ALA A 20 -24.98 -22.52 4.86
CA ALA A 20 -24.51 -21.95 6.12
C ALA A 20 -23.73 -22.99 6.95
N PRO A 21 -22.57 -22.65 7.55
CA PRO A 21 -21.96 -23.52 8.52
C PRO A 21 -22.76 -23.47 9.84
N ARG A 22 -22.98 -24.66 10.41
CA ARG A 22 -23.72 -24.92 11.64
C ARG A 22 -23.20 -24.08 12.80
N ARG A 23 -24.14 -23.50 13.56
CA ARG A 23 -23.91 -22.81 14.84
C ARG A 23 -23.29 -23.79 15.85
N GLY A 24 -21.97 -23.70 16.05
CA GLY A 24 -21.26 -24.22 17.21
C GLY A 24 -21.15 -23.13 18.26
N GLY A 25 -21.62 -23.40 19.48
CA GLY A 25 -21.75 -22.43 20.56
C GLY A 25 -20.42 -21.81 20.99
N LEU A 26 -20.40 -20.48 21.06
CA LEU A 26 -19.31 -19.72 21.68
C LEU A 26 -19.84 -19.00 22.91
N LEU A 27 -19.15 -19.29 24.01
CA LEU A 27 -19.39 -18.86 25.37
C LEU A 27 -19.58 -17.33 25.47
N ARG A 28 -20.61 -16.95 26.23
CA ARG A 28 -20.85 -15.60 26.72
C ARG A 28 -19.66 -15.15 27.59
N ALA A 29 -18.84 -14.23 27.09
CA ALA A 29 -18.02 -13.37 27.93
C ALA A 29 -18.54 -11.93 27.82
N ARG A 30 -19.44 -11.57 28.73
CA ARG A 30 -19.86 -10.18 28.98
C ARG A 30 -18.72 -9.49 29.73
N ALA A 31 -17.89 -8.71 29.04
CA ALA A 31 -17.08 -7.66 29.66
C ALA A 31 -17.72 -6.32 29.30
N VAL A 32 -18.39 -5.70 30.27
CA VAL A 32 -18.93 -4.34 30.17
C VAL A 32 -17.72 -3.39 30.16
N ARG A 33 -17.26 -2.96 28.97
CA ARG A 33 -16.34 -1.81 28.84
C ARG A 33 -17.13 -0.54 29.17
N ALA A 34 -16.60 0.28 30.07
CA ALA A 34 -17.03 1.67 30.19
C ALA A 34 -16.91 2.33 28.80
N ALA A 35 -17.99 2.94 28.33
CA ALA A 35 -18.01 3.64 27.05
C ALA A 35 -16.91 4.73 27.04
N PRO A 36 -16.14 4.90 25.95
CA PRO A 36 -15.29 6.07 25.81
C PRO A 36 -16.18 7.31 25.87
N ARG A 37 -15.65 8.45 26.37
CA ARG A 37 -16.33 9.75 26.23
C ARG A 37 -16.85 9.89 24.80
N PRO A 38 -18.07 10.42 24.59
CA PRO A 38 -18.56 10.65 23.23
C PRO A 38 -17.48 11.47 22.50
N PRO A 39 -17.02 11.02 21.32
CA PRO A 39 -15.98 11.73 20.61
C PRO A 39 -16.46 13.16 20.38
N SER A 40 -15.58 14.15 20.62
CA SER A 40 -15.87 15.52 20.21
C SER A 40 -16.30 15.52 18.75
N LYS A 41 -17.31 16.34 18.43
CA LYS A 41 -17.83 16.45 17.06
C LYS A 41 -16.65 16.74 16.13
N TRP A 42 -16.34 15.80 15.25
CA TRP A 42 -15.26 15.95 14.29
C TRP A 42 -15.60 17.11 13.34
N SER A 43 -14.59 17.89 12.98
CA SER A 43 -14.66 18.85 11.90
C SER A 43 -13.36 18.79 11.12
N LEU A 44 -13.37 19.28 9.88
CA LEU A 44 -12.18 19.27 9.04
C LEU A 44 -10.97 19.97 9.69
N GLY A 45 -11.21 20.93 10.60
CA GLY A 45 -10.17 21.63 11.35
C GLY A 45 -9.91 21.12 12.77
N SER A 46 -10.59 20.07 13.26
CA SER A 46 -10.49 19.65 14.67
C SER A 46 -9.07 19.23 15.08
N TRP A 47 -8.29 18.69 14.13
CA TRP A 47 -6.89 18.31 14.32
C TRP A 47 -5.99 19.48 14.76
N ARG A 48 -6.34 20.73 14.40
CA ARG A 48 -5.57 21.93 14.73
C ARG A 48 -5.53 22.25 16.22
N SER A 49 -6.44 21.64 17.00
CA SER A 49 -6.46 21.78 18.46
C SER A 49 -5.58 20.76 19.18
N LEU A 50 -4.97 19.83 18.45
CA LEU A 50 -4.11 18.76 18.97
C LEU A 50 -2.67 18.96 18.52
N THR A 51 -1.75 18.29 19.22
CA THR A 51 -0.33 18.27 18.84
C THR A 51 -0.16 17.58 17.48
N ALA A 52 0.34 18.33 16.49
CA ALA A 52 0.69 17.81 15.17
C ALA A 52 2.20 17.61 15.06
N LEU A 53 2.64 16.35 15.14
CA LEU A 53 4.07 16.03 15.02
C LEU A 53 4.55 16.14 13.56
N GLN A 54 5.86 16.33 13.38
CA GLN A 54 6.53 16.33 12.07
C GLN A 54 6.08 17.45 11.09
N GLN A 55 5.32 18.45 11.54
CA GLN A 55 4.97 19.61 10.72
C GLN A 55 6.18 20.53 10.52
N PRO A 56 6.31 21.19 9.36
CA PRO A 56 7.28 22.26 9.15
C PRO A 56 6.84 23.57 9.82
N GLU A 57 7.81 24.44 10.06
CA GLU A 57 7.60 25.83 10.45
C GLU A 57 7.80 26.71 9.22
N TYR A 58 6.70 27.20 8.64
CA TYR A 58 6.76 28.13 7.50
C TYR A 58 7.04 29.56 7.99
N PRO A 59 7.90 30.33 7.28
CA PRO A 59 8.30 31.67 7.72
C PRO A 59 7.17 32.69 7.63
N ASP A 60 6.28 32.57 6.64
CA ASP A 60 5.13 33.46 6.45
C ASP A 60 3.81 32.68 6.51
N LYS A 61 2.99 33.00 7.51
CA LYS A 61 1.68 32.39 7.72
C LYS A 61 0.65 32.86 6.70
N ALA A 62 0.70 34.13 6.28
CA ALA A 62 -0.23 34.66 5.30
C ALA A 62 -0.01 34.02 3.92
N GLU A 63 1.25 33.83 3.53
CA GLU A 63 1.64 33.11 2.32
C GLU A 63 1.17 31.64 2.37
N LEU A 64 1.37 30.96 3.52
CA LEU A 64 0.85 29.61 3.75
C LEU A 64 -0.67 29.56 3.57
N ASP A 65 -1.42 30.46 4.21
CA ASP A 65 -2.89 30.48 4.13
C ASP A 65 -3.39 30.83 2.71
N GLU A 66 -2.66 31.63 1.94
CA GLU A 66 -2.95 31.89 0.51
C GLU A 66 -2.74 30.65 -0.37
N VAL A 67 -1.62 29.95 -0.19
CA VAL A 67 -1.34 28.72 -0.93
C VAL A 67 -2.38 27.64 -0.61
N LEU A 68 -2.75 27.49 0.66
CA LEU A 68 -3.76 26.50 1.07
C LEU A 68 -5.13 26.78 0.45
N ARG A 69 -5.57 28.05 0.40
CA ARG A 69 -6.80 28.44 -0.32
C ARG A 69 -6.73 28.12 -1.81
N THR A 70 -5.55 28.27 -2.41
CA THR A 70 -5.32 27.93 -3.82
C THR A 70 -5.48 26.43 -4.05
N VAL A 71 -4.85 25.59 -3.22
CA VAL A 71 -4.96 24.12 -3.30
C VAL A 71 -6.40 23.65 -3.02
N GLU A 72 -7.08 24.28 -2.06
CA GLU A 72 -8.48 23.98 -1.72
C GLU A 72 -9.43 24.20 -2.91
N ALA A 73 -9.20 25.24 -3.71
CA ALA A 73 -10.00 25.56 -4.88
C ALA A 73 -9.76 24.62 -6.09
N PHE A 74 -8.68 23.84 -6.10
CA PHE A 74 -8.38 22.94 -7.21
C PHE A 74 -9.29 21.71 -7.27
N PRO A 75 -9.44 21.06 -8.45
CA PRO A 75 -10.11 19.75 -8.54
C PRO A 75 -9.49 18.69 -7.62
N PRO A 76 -10.27 17.73 -7.10
CA PRO A 76 -9.71 16.62 -6.34
C PRO A 76 -8.81 15.73 -7.21
N ILE A 77 -7.80 15.08 -6.62
CA ILE A 77 -6.94 14.13 -7.36
C ILE A 77 -7.69 12.81 -7.60
N VAL A 78 -8.47 12.34 -6.63
CA VAL A 78 -9.28 11.12 -6.73
C VAL A 78 -10.76 11.38 -6.50
N PHE A 79 -11.62 10.50 -7.02
CA PHE A 79 -13.04 10.52 -6.73
C PHE A 79 -13.36 9.60 -5.53
N ALA A 80 -14.22 10.06 -4.62
CA ALA A 80 -14.58 9.33 -3.40
C ALA A 80 -15.18 7.93 -3.66
N GLY A 81 -15.89 7.73 -4.77
CA GLY A 81 -16.37 6.39 -5.17
C GLY A 81 -15.24 5.39 -5.44
N GLU A 82 -14.06 5.85 -5.89
CA GLU A 82 -12.90 5.01 -6.11
C GLU A 82 -12.27 4.54 -4.80
N ALA A 83 -12.25 5.41 -3.78
CA ALA A 83 -11.81 5.06 -2.43
C ALA A 83 -12.75 4.00 -1.79
N ARG A 84 -14.07 4.12 -1.97
CA ARG A 84 -15.04 3.09 -1.55
C ARG A 84 -14.78 1.75 -2.23
N LYS A 85 -14.54 1.76 -3.54
CA LYS A 85 -14.21 0.54 -4.29
C LYS A 85 -12.92 -0.11 -3.79
N LEU A 86 -11.89 0.69 -3.49
CA LEU A 86 -10.66 0.19 -2.90
C LEU A 86 -10.91 -0.45 -1.53
N GLU A 87 -11.74 0.15 -0.67
CA GLU A 87 -12.10 -0.43 0.63
C GLU A 87 -12.76 -1.81 0.48
N GLU A 88 -13.67 -1.98 -0.49
CA GLU A 88 -14.26 -3.29 -0.82
C GLU A 88 -13.20 -4.31 -1.24
N ARG A 89 -12.22 -3.91 -2.05
CA ARG A 89 -11.10 -4.79 -2.43
C ARG A 89 -10.24 -5.15 -1.21
N LEU A 90 -9.93 -4.17 -0.34
CA LEU A 90 -9.17 -4.42 0.88
C LEU A 90 -9.92 -5.34 1.85
N ALA A 91 -11.26 -5.29 1.87
CA ALA A 91 -12.08 -6.24 2.61
C ALA A 91 -11.88 -7.68 2.11
N GLU A 92 -11.75 -7.88 0.80
CA GLU A 92 -11.41 -9.20 0.22
C GLU A 92 -10.04 -9.69 0.69
N ALA A 93 -9.05 -8.80 0.80
CA ALA A 93 -7.73 -9.14 1.31
C ALA A 93 -7.75 -9.49 2.80
N ALA A 94 -8.56 -8.80 3.61
CA ALA A 94 -8.73 -9.09 5.04
C ALA A 94 -9.19 -10.54 5.31
N VAL A 95 -9.98 -11.11 4.40
CA VAL A 95 -10.52 -12.48 4.50
C VAL A 95 -9.78 -13.49 3.60
N GLY A 96 -8.64 -13.11 3.03
CA GLY A 96 -7.79 -13.99 2.23
C GLY A 96 -8.33 -14.36 0.84
N ARG A 97 -9.25 -13.57 0.29
CA ARG A 97 -9.77 -13.72 -1.09
C ARG A 97 -9.05 -12.84 -2.11
N ALA A 98 -8.22 -11.90 -1.67
CA ALA A 98 -7.33 -11.10 -2.50
C ALA A 98 -5.99 -10.86 -1.77
N PHE A 99 -5.02 -10.29 -2.47
CA PHE A 99 -3.73 -9.90 -1.89
C PHE A 99 -3.36 -8.47 -2.30
N LEU A 100 -2.96 -7.65 -1.33
CA LEU A 100 -2.51 -6.28 -1.58
C LEU A 100 -1.02 -6.25 -1.98
N LEU A 101 -0.74 -5.67 -3.14
CA LEU A 101 0.59 -5.23 -3.54
C LEU A 101 0.60 -3.69 -3.51
N GLN A 102 1.21 -3.13 -2.46
CA GLN A 102 1.46 -1.71 -2.36
C GLN A 102 2.95 -1.44 -2.61
N GLY A 103 3.28 -0.55 -3.55
CA GLY A 103 4.68 -0.29 -3.90
C GLY A 103 4.90 1.01 -4.66
N GLY A 104 6.10 1.55 -4.58
CA GLY A 104 6.52 2.75 -5.31
C GLY A 104 7.70 3.42 -4.60
N ASP A 105 7.90 4.71 -4.89
CA ASP A 105 9.04 5.42 -4.35
C ASP A 105 9.02 5.53 -2.82
N CYS A 106 10.22 5.73 -2.27
CA CYS A 106 10.33 6.15 -0.88
C CYS A 106 9.69 7.54 -0.77
N ALA A 107 10.34 8.57 -1.33
CA ALA A 107 9.75 9.89 -1.54
C ALA A 107 9.76 10.16 -3.04
N GLU A 108 8.63 10.59 -3.59
CA GLU A 108 8.62 11.19 -4.92
C GLU A 108 9.44 12.49 -4.89
N SER A 109 10.21 12.75 -5.96
CA SER A 109 10.95 14.00 -6.11
C SER A 109 10.46 14.79 -7.32
N PHE A 110 10.40 16.10 -7.14
CA PHE A 110 10.11 17.06 -8.19
C PHE A 110 11.12 17.02 -9.35
N LYS A 111 12.35 16.56 -9.09
CA LYS A 111 13.42 16.41 -10.09
C LYS A 111 13.26 15.13 -10.92
N GLU A 112 12.70 14.08 -10.33
CA GLU A 112 12.49 12.78 -10.98
C GLU A 112 11.14 12.69 -11.72
N PHE A 113 10.43 13.81 -11.84
CA PHE A 113 9.13 13.89 -12.49
C PHE A 113 9.25 13.79 -14.02
N ASN A 114 9.17 12.57 -14.54
CA ASN A 114 9.07 12.30 -15.97
C ASN A 114 8.27 11.02 -16.26
N ALA A 115 7.76 10.92 -17.49
CA ALA A 115 6.89 9.82 -17.91
C ALA A 115 7.58 8.44 -17.86
N ASN A 116 8.89 8.36 -18.10
CA ASN A 116 9.62 7.09 -18.07
C ASN A 116 9.68 6.52 -16.65
N ASN A 117 10.04 7.34 -15.65
CA ASN A 117 10.06 6.90 -14.25
C ASN A 117 8.69 6.40 -13.77
N ILE A 118 7.62 7.15 -14.09
CA ILE A 118 6.24 6.76 -13.75
C ILE A 118 5.89 5.43 -14.43
N ARG A 119 6.16 5.32 -15.74
CA ARG A 119 5.89 4.13 -16.55
C ARG A 119 6.64 2.90 -16.02
N ASP A 120 7.92 3.05 -15.68
CA ASP A 120 8.78 1.93 -15.33
C ASP A 120 8.44 1.42 -13.93
N THR A 121 8.15 2.30 -12.96
CA THR A 121 7.62 1.89 -11.65
C THR A 121 6.25 1.20 -11.78
N PHE A 122 5.35 1.74 -12.61
CA PHE A 122 4.07 1.10 -12.91
C PHE A 122 4.27 -0.28 -13.56
N ARG A 123 5.22 -0.42 -14.49
CA ARG A 123 5.56 -1.69 -15.14
C ARG A 123 6.00 -2.75 -14.14
N VAL A 124 6.89 -2.42 -13.20
CA VAL A 124 7.32 -3.38 -12.17
C VAL A 124 6.14 -3.81 -11.29
N LEU A 125 5.25 -2.89 -10.91
CA LEU A 125 4.02 -3.24 -10.19
C LEU A 125 3.14 -4.22 -10.97
N LEU A 126 3.01 -4.05 -12.30
CA LEU A 126 2.29 -5.00 -13.16
C LEU A 126 2.98 -6.36 -13.23
N GLN A 127 4.31 -6.39 -13.42
CA GLN A 127 5.10 -7.64 -13.46
C GLN A 127 4.91 -8.44 -12.17
N MET A 128 5.13 -7.79 -11.02
CA MET A 128 4.94 -8.40 -9.71
C MET A 128 3.50 -8.90 -9.54
N SER A 129 2.51 -8.12 -9.98
CA SER A 129 1.10 -8.49 -9.89
C SER A 129 0.77 -9.76 -10.65
N VAL A 130 1.31 -9.94 -11.86
CA VAL A 130 1.05 -11.16 -12.64
C VAL A 130 1.74 -12.37 -12.02
N VAL A 131 2.96 -12.23 -11.52
CA VAL A 131 3.65 -13.30 -10.79
C VAL A 131 2.85 -13.74 -9.55
N LEU A 132 2.38 -12.77 -8.75
CA LEU A 132 1.58 -13.03 -7.56
C LEU A 132 0.21 -13.62 -7.89
N MET A 133 -0.47 -13.12 -8.93
CA MET A 133 -1.76 -13.61 -9.39
C MET A 133 -1.65 -15.07 -9.86
N PHE A 134 -0.61 -15.38 -10.64
CA PHE A 134 -0.39 -16.72 -11.17
C PHE A 134 -0.06 -17.73 -10.04
N GLY A 135 0.85 -17.37 -9.12
CA GLY A 135 1.21 -18.27 -8.01
C GLY A 135 0.10 -18.41 -6.97
N GLY A 136 -0.52 -17.29 -6.57
CA GLY A 136 -1.57 -17.26 -5.56
C GLY A 136 -2.95 -17.71 -6.05
N GLN A 137 -3.22 -17.63 -7.36
CA GLN A 137 -4.54 -17.83 -7.96
C GLN A 137 -5.63 -16.99 -7.26
N MET A 138 -5.33 -15.71 -7.05
CA MET A 138 -6.25 -14.75 -6.43
C MET A 138 -6.03 -13.34 -6.99
N PRO A 139 -7.05 -12.45 -6.92
CA PRO A 139 -6.92 -11.05 -7.30
C PRO A 139 -5.79 -10.34 -6.54
N ILE A 140 -5.03 -9.52 -7.26
CA ILE A 140 -4.00 -8.65 -6.70
C ILE A 140 -4.47 -7.19 -6.75
N ILE A 141 -4.52 -6.54 -5.59
CA ILE A 141 -4.89 -5.13 -5.42
C ILE A 141 -3.60 -4.31 -5.57
N LYS A 142 -3.54 -3.39 -6.53
CA LYS A 142 -2.32 -2.69 -6.96
C LYS A 142 -2.34 -1.23 -6.51
N VAL A 143 -1.68 -0.93 -5.40
CA VAL A 143 -1.68 0.42 -4.83
C VAL A 143 -0.30 1.04 -5.00
N GLY A 144 -0.20 2.08 -5.82
CA GLY A 144 1.02 2.86 -6.00
C GLY A 144 1.30 3.76 -4.79
N ARG A 145 2.56 3.79 -4.33
CA ARG A 145 3.11 4.90 -3.54
C ARG A 145 3.54 6.01 -4.52
N MET A 146 2.55 6.59 -5.17
CA MET A 146 2.70 7.47 -6.33
C MET A 146 1.60 8.53 -6.31
N ALA A 147 1.86 9.66 -6.95
CA ALA A 147 0.96 10.81 -7.05
C ALA A 147 0.62 11.49 -5.71
N GLY A 148 1.58 11.58 -4.78
CA GLY A 148 1.38 12.32 -3.53
C GLY A 148 2.41 12.04 -2.43
N GLN A 149 3.31 11.08 -2.63
CA GLN A 149 4.26 10.60 -1.62
C GLN A 149 5.50 11.51 -1.51
N PHE A 150 5.29 12.82 -1.36
CA PHE A 150 6.37 13.79 -1.25
C PHE A 150 6.89 13.97 0.18
N ALA A 151 5.98 14.12 1.15
CA ALA A 151 6.35 14.45 2.53
C ALA A 151 7.01 13.26 3.25
N LYS A 152 7.97 13.56 4.13
CA LYS A 152 8.75 12.58 4.89
C LYS A 152 8.95 12.96 6.35
N PRO A 153 8.70 12.03 7.28
CA PRO A 153 9.00 12.26 8.68
C PRO A 153 10.51 12.08 8.91
N ARG A 154 11.07 12.86 9.83
CA ARG A 154 12.51 12.83 10.15
C ARG A 154 12.72 12.51 11.63
N SER A 155 13.77 11.73 11.90
CA SER A 155 14.16 11.42 13.29
C SER A 155 14.66 12.67 14.02
N ASP A 156 15.32 13.58 13.30
CA ASP A 156 15.79 14.86 13.82
C ASP A 156 15.22 16.00 12.97
N GLY A 157 14.85 17.10 13.61
CA GLY A 157 14.40 18.32 12.96
C GLY A 157 15.50 19.03 12.18
N PHE A 158 16.77 18.79 12.53
CA PHE A 158 17.93 19.39 11.90
C PHE A 158 18.88 18.34 11.35
N GLU A 159 19.63 18.74 10.33
CA GLU A 159 20.74 17.99 9.75
C GLU A 159 22.00 18.84 9.83
N GLU A 160 23.09 18.25 10.32
CA GLU A 160 24.38 18.92 10.47
C GLU A 160 25.41 18.25 9.56
N ARG A 161 26.10 19.06 8.75
CA ARG A 161 27.22 18.63 7.89
C ARG A 161 28.31 19.69 7.97
N ASP A 162 29.56 19.26 8.19
CA ASP A 162 30.74 20.12 8.22
C ASP A 162 30.60 21.37 9.11
N GLY A 163 29.93 21.22 10.27
CA GLY A 163 29.69 22.28 11.25
C GLY A 163 28.52 23.23 10.93
N VAL A 164 27.86 23.06 9.79
CA VAL A 164 26.67 23.83 9.40
C VAL A 164 25.42 23.03 9.77
N LYS A 165 24.50 23.64 10.53
CA LYS A 165 23.24 23.03 10.98
C LYS A 165 22.05 23.67 10.24
N LEU A 166 21.33 22.88 9.45
CA LEU A 166 20.16 23.31 8.67
C LEU A 166 18.92 22.49 9.02
N PRO A 167 17.69 22.98 8.73
CA PRO A 167 16.51 22.14 8.80
C PRO A 167 16.68 20.86 7.98
N SER A 168 16.21 19.74 8.51
CA SER A 168 16.20 18.47 7.79
C SER A 168 15.35 18.58 6.52
N TYR A 169 15.79 17.96 5.43
CA TYR A 169 14.94 17.74 4.26
C TYR A 169 13.68 16.92 4.67
N ARG A 170 12.49 17.44 4.43
CA ARG A 170 11.21 16.83 4.85
C ARG A 170 10.35 16.39 3.66
N GLY A 171 10.91 16.36 2.46
CA GLY A 171 10.16 16.05 1.25
C GLY A 171 9.91 17.28 0.39
N ASP A 172 9.81 17.06 -0.92
CA ASP A 172 9.80 18.15 -1.89
C ASP A 172 8.58 19.06 -1.80
N ASN A 173 7.47 18.59 -1.21
CA ASN A 173 6.29 19.41 -0.90
C ASN A 173 6.46 20.32 0.33
N ILE A 174 7.61 20.27 1.02
CA ILE A 174 7.96 21.10 2.17
C ILE A 174 9.21 21.93 1.89
N ASN A 175 10.34 21.30 1.57
CA ASN A 175 11.63 21.96 1.30
C ASN A 175 12.48 21.15 0.31
N GLY A 176 13.60 21.71 -0.14
CA GLY A 176 14.53 21.07 -1.08
C GLY A 176 15.55 20.17 -0.40
N ASP A 177 16.09 19.23 -1.17
CA ASP A 177 17.09 18.24 -0.77
C ASP A 177 18.50 18.83 -0.60
N SER A 178 18.87 19.82 -1.43
CA SER A 178 20.16 20.51 -1.40
C SER A 178 20.50 21.04 0.00
N PHE A 179 21.76 20.88 0.42
CA PHE A 179 22.22 21.27 1.75
C PHE A 179 22.68 22.74 1.75
N ASP A 180 21.72 23.64 1.61
CA ASP A 180 21.90 25.09 1.68
C ASP A 180 20.68 25.75 2.33
N GLU A 181 20.85 26.92 2.93
CA GLU A 181 19.82 27.61 3.71
C GLU A 181 18.54 27.86 2.91
N LYS A 182 18.68 28.34 1.66
CA LYS A 182 17.56 28.64 0.77
C LYS A 182 16.76 27.38 0.44
N SER A 183 17.42 26.29 0.12
CA SER A 183 16.75 25.03 -0.20
C SER A 183 16.09 24.41 1.02
N ARG A 184 16.67 24.54 2.22
CA ARG A 184 16.15 23.91 3.44
C ARG A 184 15.02 24.68 4.13
N LEU A 185 14.84 25.96 3.82
CA LEU A 185 13.71 26.75 4.30
C LEU A 185 12.38 26.18 3.76
N PRO A 186 11.38 25.89 4.61
CA PRO A 186 10.07 25.47 4.15
C PRO A 186 9.40 26.53 3.26
N ASP A 187 8.92 26.11 2.10
CA ASP A 187 8.30 26.98 1.09
C ASP A 187 6.88 26.45 0.79
N PRO A 188 5.81 27.21 1.13
CA PRO A 188 4.44 26.74 0.97
C PRO A 188 4.08 26.53 -0.50
N HIS A 189 4.64 27.28 -1.46
CA HIS A 189 4.34 27.14 -2.89
C HIS A 189 4.69 25.75 -3.45
N ARG A 190 5.56 25.01 -2.76
CA ARG A 190 5.85 23.60 -3.07
C ARG A 190 4.61 22.71 -3.00
N MET A 191 3.59 23.06 -2.20
CA MET A 191 2.33 22.33 -2.17
C MET A 191 1.54 22.44 -3.49
N ILE A 192 1.55 23.59 -4.16
CA ILE A 192 0.92 23.77 -5.48
C ILE A 192 1.65 22.92 -6.54
N ARG A 193 2.98 22.90 -6.47
CA ARG A 193 3.80 22.07 -7.36
C ARG A 193 3.56 20.57 -7.11
N ALA A 194 3.48 20.16 -5.85
CA ALA A 194 3.15 18.79 -5.46
C ALA A 194 1.79 18.36 -6.02
N TYR A 195 0.75 19.20 -5.83
CA TYR A 195 -0.57 18.95 -6.41
C TYR A 195 -0.50 18.77 -7.93
N SER A 196 0.19 19.67 -8.63
CA SER A 196 0.29 19.63 -10.10
C SER A 196 0.98 18.37 -10.60
N GLN A 197 2.07 17.96 -9.95
CA GLN A 197 2.77 16.71 -10.29
C GLN A 197 1.97 15.46 -9.90
N SER A 198 1.25 15.48 -8.78
CA SER A 198 0.33 14.40 -8.40
C SER A 198 -0.76 14.21 -9.44
N ALA A 199 -1.45 15.28 -9.84
CA ALA A 199 -2.52 15.24 -10.82
C ALA A 199 -2.02 14.73 -12.18
N ALA A 200 -0.87 15.24 -12.65
CA ALA A 200 -0.26 14.79 -13.90
C ALA A 200 0.19 13.32 -13.86
N THR A 201 0.77 12.89 -12.73
CA THR A 201 1.20 11.50 -12.51
C THR A 201 0.00 10.55 -12.53
N LEU A 202 -1.06 10.86 -11.78
CA LEU A 202 -2.25 10.03 -11.75
C LEU A 202 -2.98 10.01 -13.09
N ASN A 203 -3.03 11.13 -13.81
CA ASN A 203 -3.59 11.16 -15.16
C ASN A 203 -2.87 10.16 -16.09
N LEU A 204 -1.54 10.15 -16.07
CA LEU A 204 -0.74 9.19 -16.84
C LEU A 204 -0.95 7.75 -16.39
N LEU A 205 -1.00 7.50 -15.07
CA LEU A 205 -1.27 6.16 -14.51
C LEU A 205 -2.66 5.64 -14.92
N ARG A 206 -3.68 6.49 -14.91
CA ARG A 206 -5.02 6.15 -15.41
C ARG A 206 -4.98 5.76 -16.88
N ALA A 207 -4.27 6.54 -17.70
CA ALA A 207 -4.09 6.23 -19.12
C ALA A 207 -3.35 4.90 -19.35
N PHE A 208 -2.34 4.56 -18.53
CA PHE A 208 -1.68 3.26 -18.62
C PHE A 208 -2.58 2.10 -18.15
N ALA A 209 -3.36 2.31 -17.09
CA ALA A 209 -4.22 1.29 -16.49
C ALA A 209 -5.41 0.90 -17.39
N THR A 210 -5.94 1.82 -18.19
CA THR A 210 -7.12 1.58 -19.05
C THR A 210 -6.85 1.68 -20.54
N GLY A 211 -5.79 2.36 -20.98
CA GLY A 211 -5.44 2.58 -22.39
C GLY A 211 -4.65 1.46 -23.05
N GLY A 212 -4.70 0.23 -22.51
CA GLY A 212 -4.07 -0.95 -23.08
C GLY A 212 -2.59 -1.17 -22.71
N TYR A 213 -1.96 -0.30 -21.93
CA TYR A 213 -0.61 -0.58 -21.41
C TYR A 213 -0.61 -1.73 -20.40
N ALA A 214 -1.66 -1.81 -19.57
CA ALA A 214 -1.88 -2.87 -18.61
C ALA A 214 -2.57 -4.13 -19.18
N ALA A 215 -2.73 -4.24 -20.51
CA ALA A 215 -3.35 -5.41 -21.13
C ALA A 215 -2.51 -6.68 -20.90
N MET A 216 -3.16 -7.77 -20.51
CA MET A 216 -2.49 -9.04 -20.15
C MET A 216 -1.70 -9.65 -21.30
N GLN A 217 -2.08 -9.37 -22.55
CA GLN A 217 -1.35 -9.74 -23.77
C GLN A 217 0.07 -9.16 -23.83
N ARG A 218 0.32 -8.07 -23.09
CA ARG A 218 1.60 -7.37 -23.07
C ARG A 218 2.51 -7.85 -21.95
N VAL A 219 2.14 -8.93 -21.24
CA VAL A 219 2.93 -9.45 -20.11
C VAL A 219 4.40 -9.68 -20.47
N THR A 220 4.69 -10.18 -21.68
CA THR A 220 6.07 -10.33 -22.17
C THR A 220 6.78 -8.99 -22.38
N GLN A 221 6.07 -7.96 -22.83
CA GLN A 221 6.59 -6.59 -23.05
C GLN A 221 6.83 -5.83 -21.74
N TRP A 222 6.38 -6.35 -20.61
CA TRP A 222 6.66 -5.75 -19.31
C TRP A 222 8.01 -6.18 -18.76
N ASN A 223 8.70 -7.15 -19.38
CA ASN A 223 10.09 -7.42 -19.02
C ASN A 223 10.92 -6.15 -19.27
N LEU A 224 11.70 -5.74 -18.28
CA LEU A 224 12.59 -4.60 -18.43
C LEU A 224 13.89 -5.08 -19.07
N ASP A 225 14.47 -4.30 -19.98
CA ASP A 225 15.66 -4.73 -20.75
C ASP A 225 16.80 -5.18 -19.82
N PHE A 226 16.94 -4.55 -18.65
CA PHE A 226 17.98 -4.92 -17.69
C PHE A 226 17.69 -6.16 -16.83
N THR A 227 16.49 -6.74 -16.93
CA THR A 227 16.12 -8.04 -16.36
C THR A 227 16.26 -9.19 -17.36
N GLU A 228 16.41 -8.93 -18.67
CA GLU A 228 16.50 -9.98 -19.72
C GLU A 228 17.71 -10.92 -19.62
N HIS A 229 18.70 -10.58 -18.80
CA HIS A 229 19.91 -11.39 -18.59
C HIS A 229 20.11 -11.77 -17.12
N SER A 230 19.01 -12.02 -16.41
CA SER A 230 19.04 -12.56 -15.04
C SER A 230 18.16 -13.79 -14.92
N GLU A 231 18.49 -14.68 -13.99
CA GLU A 231 17.69 -15.90 -13.70
C GLU A 231 16.21 -15.56 -13.44
N GLN A 232 15.95 -14.43 -12.81
CA GLN A 232 14.61 -13.92 -12.50
C GLN A 232 13.88 -13.45 -13.75
N GLY A 233 14.61 -12.89 -14.72
CA GLY A 233 14.08 -12.58 -16.05
C GLY A 233 13.67 -13.85 -16.79
N ASP A 234 14.52 -14.88 -16.77
CA ASP A 234 14.22 -16.18 -17.40
C ASP A 234 12.97 -16.83 -16.76
N ARG A 235 12.91 -16.86 -15.41
CA ARG A 235 11.73 -17.35 -14.68
C ARG A 235 10.47 -16.52 -14.99
N TYR A 236 10.62 -15.22 -15.21
CA TYR A 236 9.52 -14.35 -15.62
C TYR A 236 9.05 -14.64 -17.04
N MET A 237 9.98 -14.87 -17.98
CA MET A 237 9.63 -15.26 -19.34
C MET A 237 8.90 -16.61 -19.36
N GLU A 238 9.36 -17.60 -18.59
CA GLU A 238 8.63 -18.87 -18.44
C GLU A 238 7.20 -18.65 -17.90
N LEU A 239 7.04 -17.82 -16.87
CA LEU A 239 5.73 -17.48 -16.33
C LEU A 239 4.87 -16.73 -17.35
N ALA A 240 5.46 -15.80 -18.10
CA ALA A 240 4.78 -15.04 -19.15
C ALA A 240 4.27 -15.97 -20.27
N HIS A 241 5.05 -16.98 -20.68
CA HIS A 241 4.61 -18.00 -21.62
C HIS A 241 3.43 -18.81 -21.07
N ARG A 242 3.46 -19.19 -19.78
CA ARG A 242 2.32 -19.90 -19.16
C ARG A 242 1.07 -19.03 -19.02
N VAL A 243 1.24 -17.73 -18.84
CA VAL A 243 0.13 -16.77 -18.87
C VAL A 243 -0.44 -16.69 -20.29
N ASP A 244 0.41 -16.63 -21.32
CA ASP A 244 -0.01 -16.63 -22.72
C ASP A 244 -0.80 -17.90 -23.09
N GLU A 245 -0.34 -19.08 -22.66
CA GLU A 245 -1.09 -20.33 -22.81
C GLU A 245 -2.47 -20.28 -22.13
N ALA A 246 -2.54 -19.72 -20.91
CA ALA A 246 -3.79 -19.57 -20.18
C ALA A 246 -4.75 -18.55 -20.85
N LEU A 247 -4.20 -17.47 -21.42
CA LEU A 247 -4.96 -16.52 -22.23
C LEU A 247 -5.51 -17.21 -23.49
N GLY A 248 -4.71 -18.02 -24.18
CA GLY A 248 -5.14 -18.83 -25.31
C GLY A 248 -6.28 -19.79 -24.95
N PHE A 249 -6.19 -20.45 -23.79
CA PHE A 249 -7.27 -21.29 -23.27
C PHE A 249 -8.55 -20.49 -22.97
N MET A 250 -8.44 -19.32 -22.33
CA MET A 250 -9.60 -18.47 -22.04
C MET A 250 -10.26 -17.95 -23.32
N ALA A 251 -9.47 -17.57 -24.33
CA ALA A 251 -9.96 -17.19 -25.64
C ALA A 251 -10.72 -18.34 -26.31
N ALA A 252 -10.17 -19.55 -26.30
CA ALA A 252 -10.84 -20.75 -26.81
C ALA A 252 -12.13 -21.10 -26.04
N ALA A 253 -12.19 -20.77 -24.75
CA ALA A 253 -13.38 -20.93 -23.91
C ALA A 253 -14.43 -19.81 -24.08
N GLY A 254 -14.18 -18.81 -24.94
CA GLY A 254 -15.12 -17.74 -25.28
C GLY A 254 -14.89 -16.40 -24.57
N LEU A 255 -13.84 -16.27 -23.76
CA LEU A 255 -13.43 -14.99 -23.18
C LEU A 255 -12.36 -14.34 -24.06
N THR A 256 -12.81 -13.48 -24.96
CA THR A 256 -11.97 -12.87 -25.98
C THR A 256 -10.98 -11.87 -25.39
N MET A 257 -9.90 -11.62 -26.13
CA MET A 257 -8.79 -10.79 -25.64
C MET A 257 -9.09 -9.29 -25.60
N ASP A 258 -10.15 -8.84 -26.29
CA ASP A 258 -10.68 -7.48 -26.25
C ASP A 258 -11.62 -7.25 -25.06
N HIS A 259 -11.99 -8.31 -24.33
CA HIS A 259 -12.83 -8.18 -23.15
C HIS A 259 -12.17 -7.24 -22.11
N PRO A 260 -12.91 -6.32 -21.46
CA PRO A 260 -12.32 -5.32 -20.55
C PRO A 260 -11.44 -5.88 -19.42
N ILE A 261 -11.74 -7.09 -18.96
CA ILE A 261 -10.93 -7.80 -17.94
C ILE A 261 -9.50 -8.14 -18.46
N MET A 262 -9.33 -8.31 -19.77
CA MET A 262 -8.03 -8.60 -20.40
C MET A 262 -7.24 -7.33 -20.72
N THR A 263 -7.92 -6.21 -20.95
CA THR A 263 -7.32 -4.97 -21.49
C THR A 263 -7.11 -3.87 -20.45
N THR A 264 -7.82 -3.95 -19.31
CA THR A 264 -7.78 -2.92 -18.26
C THR A 264 -7.38 -3.51 -16.91
N THR A 265 -6.87 -2.65 -16.04
CA THR A 265 -6.62 -3.02 -14.65
C THR A 265 -6.97 -1.88 -13.71
N GLU A 266 -7.42 -2.23 -12.50
CA GLU A 266 -7.62 -1.24 -11.45
C GLU A 266 -6.27 -0.87 -10.83
N PHE A 267 -5.99 0.43 -10.70
CA PHE A 267 -4.80 0.94 -10.05
C PHE A 267 -5.16 2.09 -9.12
N TRP A 268 -4.63 2.06 -7.91
CA TRP A 268 -4.93 3.04 -6.86
C TRP A 268 -3.65 3.75 -6.41
N THR A 269 -3.79 4.88 -5.74
CA THR A 269 -2.67 5.70 -5.24
C THR A 269 -2.72 5.82 -3.72
N SER A 270 -1.56 6.05 -3.14
CA SER A 270 -1.40 6.18 -1.70
C SER A 270 -0.18 7.01 -1.31
N HIS A 271 -0.29 7.66 -0.16
CA HIS A 271 0.83 8.29 0.53
C HIS A 271 0.61 8.33 2.05
N GLU A 272 1.67 8.67 2.77
CA GLU A 272 1.60 8.97 4.20
C GLU A 272 0.84 10.27 4.42
N CYS A 273 -0.29 10.22 5.14
CA CYS A 273 -1.01 11.40 5.58
C CYS A 273 -0.15 12.12 6.62
N LEU A 274 0.67 13.08 6.17
CA LEU A 274 1.72 13.67 7.00
C LEU A 274 1.60 15.18 7.11
N LEU A 275 1.50 15.89 5.98
CA LEU A 275 1.42 17.35 5.93
C LEU A 275 -0.05 17.78 6.04
N LEU A 276 -0.59 17.79 7.26
CA LEU A 276 -2.03 17.96 7.52
C LEU A 276 -2.66 19.20 6.86
N PRO A 277 -2.00 20.37 6.75
CA PRO A 277 -2.55 21.48 5.98
C PRO A 277 -2.86 21.11 4.52
N TYR A 278 -1.97 20.36 3.86
CA TYR A 278 -2.13 19.90 2.48
C TYR A 278 -3.27 18.87 2.35
N GLU A 279 -3.29 17.88 3.24
CA GLU A 279 -4.35 16.85 3.27
C GLU A 279 -5.73 17.50 3.52
N GLN A 280 -5.80 18.48 4.44
CA GLN A 280 -7.02 19.22 4.73
C GLN A 280 -7.52 19.99 3.50
N ALA A 281 -6.63 20.65 2.75
CA ALA A 281 -7.01 21.40 1.55
C ALA A 281 -7.57 20.50 0.42
N LEU A 282 -7.14 19.23 0.37
CA LEU A 282 -7.62 18.25 -0.61
C LEU A 282 -8.78 17.37 -0.11
N THR A 283 -9.24 17.61 1.12
CA THR A 283 -10.39 16.88 1.69
C THR A 283 -11.71 17.50 1.24
N ARG A 284 -12.62 16.66 0.73
CA ARG A 284 -13.92 17.05 0.16
C ARG A 284 -15.05 16.27 0.77
N GLU A 285 -16.21 16.90 0.90
CA GLU A 285 -17.46 16.20 1.21
C GLU A 285 -18.00 15.52 -0.05
N ASP A 286 -18.20 14.21 0.01
CA ASP A 286 -18.78 13.43 -1.08
C ASP A 286 -20.28 13.72 -1.17
N SER A 287 -20.72 14.19 -2.34
CA SER A 287 -22.10 14.60 -2.59
C SER A 287 -23.13 13.47 -2.49
N THR A 288 -22.70 12.20 -2.53
CA THR A 288 -23.61 11.03 -2.50
C THR A 288 -23.80 10.46 -1.10
N SER A 289 -22.83 10.64 -0.21
CA SER A 289 -22.80 10.03 1.14
C SER A 289 -22.76 11.05 2.28
N GLY A 290 -22.41 12.32 2.00
CA GLY A 290 -22.19 13.35 3.02
C GLY A 290 -20.97 13.11 3.91
N LEU A 291 -20.12 12.15 3.56
CA LEU A 291 -18.88 11.84 4.28
C LEU A 291 -17.72 12.61 3.68
N TYR A 292 -16.74 12.96 4.50
CA TYR A 292 -15.50 13.58 4.05
C TYR A 292 -14.54 12.52 3.53
N TYR A 293 -13.91 12.77 2.39
CA TYR A 293 -12.80 11.97 1.85
C TYR A 293 -11.62 12.90 1.63
N ASP A 294 -10.44 12.48 2.07
CA ASP A 294 -9.23 13.12 1.61
C ASP A 294 -9.00 12.69 0.16
N CYS A 295 -9.26 13.61 -0.77
CA CYS A 295 -9.20 13.34 -2.19
C CYS A 295 -7.79 13.56 -2.76
N SER A 296 -6.75 13.63 -1.92
CA SER A 296 -5.35 13.60 -2.33
C SER A 296 -4.92 12.23 -2.86
N ALA A 297 -5.47 11.14 -2.31
CA ALA A 297 -5.19 9.77 -2.73
C ALA A 297 -6.32 8.80 -2.36
N HIS A 298 -6.30 7.59 -2.95
CA HIS A 298 -7.31 6.57 -2.68
C HIS A 298 -7.15 5.95 -1.28
N PHE A 299 -5.91 5.76 -0.83
CA PHE A 299 -5.53 5.14 0.44
C PHE A 299 -4.47 5.98 1.15
N LEU A 300 -4.64 6.21 2.44
CA LEU A 300 -3.71 7.00 3.24
C LEU A 300 -3.24 6.19 4.42
N TRP A 301 -2.00 6.37 4.87
CA TRP A 301 -1.55 5.76 6.13
C TRP A 301 -1.01 6.77 7.13
N VAL A 302 -1.14 6.42 8.41
CA VAL A 302 -0.42 7.10 9.49
C VAL A 302 0.93 6.43 9.72
N GLY A 303 1.98 7.25 9.81
CA GLY A 303 3.35 6.82 10.03
C GLY A 303 3.63 6.40 11.47
N GLU A 304 4.71 5.64 11.68
CA GLU A 304 5.14 5.20 13.02
C GLU A 304 5.40 6.37 13.97
N ARG A 305 5.81 7.53 13.44
CA ARG A 305 6.15 8.73 14.23
C ARG A 305 4.96 9.66 14.49
N THR A 306 3.80 9.38 13.89
CA THR A 306 2.60 10.25 13.90
C THR A 306 1.33 9.53 14.34
N ARG A 307 1.42 8.26 14.75
CA ARG A 307 0.27 7.41 15.13
C ARG A 307 -0.16 7.48 16.61
N GLN A 308 0.28 8.48 17.36
CA GLN A 308 -0.05 8.64 18.77
C GLN A 308 -1.56 8.89 18.93
N LEU A 309 -2.19 8.21 19.89
CA LEU A 309 -3.65 8.15 20.04
C LEU A 309 -4.34 9.52 20.17
N ASP A 310 -3.64 10.50 20.75
CA ASP A 310 -4.13 11.82 21.10
C ASP A 310 -3.55 12.94 20.21
N CYS A 311 -2.93 12.59 19.09
CA CYS A 311 -2.30 13.53 18.18
C CYS A 311 -3.17 13.86 16.96
N ALA A 312 -2.81 14.96 16.30
CA ALA A 312 -3.55 15.55 15.19
C ALA A 312 -3.78 14.60 14.00
N HIS A 313 -2.81 13.73 13.67
CA HIS A 313 -2.94 12.81 12.54
C HIS A 313 -4.04 11.77 12.76
N VAL A 314 -4.14 11.20 13.96
CA VAL A 314 -5.20 10.24 14.30
C VAL A 314 -6.57 10.93 14.29
N GLU A 315 -6.65 12.16 14.80
CA GLU A 315 -7.88 12.96 14.77
C GLU A 315 -8.31 13.32 13.34
N PHE A 316 -7.38 13.72 12.47
CA PHE A 316 -7.67 13.99 11.07
C PHE A 316 -8.22 12.73 10.37
N LEU A 317 -7.50 11.62 10.50
CA LEU A 317 -7.86 10.34 9.88
C LEU A 317 -9.18 9.74 10.41
N ARG A 318 -9.53 10.04 11.67
CA ARG A 318 -10.78 9.58 12.29
C ARG A 318 -12.04 10.03 11.53
N GLY A 319 -12.01 11.18 10.86
CA GLY A 319 -13.19 11.73 10.19
C GLY A 319 -13.22 11.61 8.67
N ILE A 320 -12.14 11.19 8.01
CA ILE A 320 -12.16 10.89 6.58
C ILE A 320 -12.61 9.44 6.33
N ALA A 321 -13.26 9.18 5.20
CA ALA A 321 -13.87 7.90 4.85
C ALA A 321 -12.99 6.99 3.96
N ASN A 322 -11.80 7.43 3.57
CA ASN A 322 -10.82 6.62 2.81
C ASN A 322 -10.45 5.32 3.55
N PRO A 323 -10.12 4.21 2.88
CA PRO A 323 -9.42 3.12 3.53
C PRO A 323 -8.06 3.60 4.06
N LEU A 324 -7.69 3.15 5.26
CA LEU A 324 -6.55 3.65 6.02
C LEU A 324 -5.51 2.58 6.32
N GLY A 325 -4.24 2.99 6.35
CA GLY A 325 -3.11 2.22 6.82
C GLY A 325 -2.58 2.71 8.17
N ILE A 326 -2.06 1.79 8.98
CA ILE A 326 -1.36 2.10 10.22
C ILE A 326 -0.01 1.40 10.20
N LYS A 327 1.08 2.16 10.19
CA LYS A 327 2.44 1.60 10.34
C LYS A 327 2.61 1.13 11.79
N VAL A 328 3.11 -0.09 11.98
CA VAL A 328 3.38 -0.66 13.31
C VAL A 328 4.77 -1.29 13.36
N SER A 329 5.60 -0.83 14.27
CA SER A 329 6.92 -1.42 14.56
C SER A 329 6.86 -2.47 15.67
N ASP A 330 8.02 -3.00 16.03
CA ASP A 330 8.24 -3.89 17.19
C ASP A 330 7.94 -3.21 18.54
N LYS A 331 7.76 -1.88 18.54
CA LYS A 331 7.41 -1.05 19.71
C LYS A 331 5.91 -0.91 19.95
N MET A 332 5.06 -1.42 19.04
CA MET A 332 3.61 -1.29 19.18
C MET A 332 3.10 -2.11 20.37
N ASP A 333 2.41 -1.45 21.31
CA ASP A 333 1.68 -2.13 22.38
C ASP A 333 0.36 -2.73 21.83
N PRO A 334 0.06 -4.02 22.09
CA PRO A 334 -1.16 -4.64 21.59
C PRO A 334 -2.46 -3.97 22.04
N LYS A 335 -2.51 -3.38 23.25
CA LYS A 335 -3.71 -2.69 23.75
C LYS A 335 -3.85 -1.31 23.08
N GLU A 336 -2.75 -0.61 22.88
CA GLU A 336 -2.72 0.65 22.13
C GLU A 336 -3.19 0.44 20.69
N LEU A 337 -2.73 -0.63 20.01
CA LEU A 337 -3.17 -0.96 18.66
C LEU A 337 -4.69 -1.16 18.60
N VAL A 338 -5.27 -1.92 19.53
CA VAL A 338 -6.73 -2.12 19.58
C VAL A 338 -7.47 -0.79 19.78
N LYS A 339 -6.98 0.09 20.66
CA LYS A 339 -7.58 1.42 20.84
C LYS A 339 -7.50 2.27 19.58
N LEU A 340 -6.37 2.23 18.87
CA LEU A 340 -6.20 2.98 17.62
C LEU A 340 -7.16 2.48 16.54
N ILE A 341 -7.36 1.17 16.42
CA ILE A 341 -8.34 0.56 15.52
C ILE A 341 -9.77 0.97 15.93
N ASP A 342 -10.11 0.92 17.22
CA ASP A 342 -11.43 1.35 17.73
C ASP A 342 -11.73 2.82 17.36
N ILE A 343 -10.71 3.70 17.37
CA ILE A 343 -10.85 5.11 16.99
C ILE A 343 -11.07 5.27 15.47
N LEU A 344 -10.27 4.58 14.66
CA LEU A 344 -10.25 4.77 13.20
C LEU A 344 -11.26 3.91 12.42
N ASN A 345 -11.82 2.88 13.06
CA ASN A 345 -12.83 1.97 12.51
C ASN A 345 -13.91 1.61 13.55
N PRO A 346 -14.66 2.59 14.08
CA PRO A 346 -15.62 2.34 15.15
C PRO A 346 -16.78 1.42 14.72
N GLN A 347 -17.06 1.30 13.42
CA GLN A 347 -18.08 0.39 12.87
C GLN A 347 -17.51 -1.01 12.53
N ASN A 348 -16.22 -1.26 12.77
CA ASN A 348 -15.53 -2.51 12.44
C ASN A 348 -15.78 -2.95 10.99
N LYS A 349 -15.74 -1.99 10.05
CA LYS A 349 -15.96 -2.23 8.62
C LYS A 349 -14.74 -2.96 8.04
N PRO A 350 -14.92 -4.14 7.41
CA PRO A 350 -13.82 -4.83 6.73
C PRO A 350 -13.22 -3.94 5.63
N GLY A 351 -11.89 -3.98 5.47
CA GLY A 351 -11.17 -3.18 4.45
C GLY A 351 -10.87 -1.74 4.86
N ARG A 352 -11.49 -1.22 5.92
CA ARG A 352 -11.23 0.14 6.43
C ARG A 352 -9.83 0.30 7.00
N ILE A 353 -9.31 -0.70 7.73
CA ILE A 353 -8.00 -0.63 8.39
C ILE A 353 -7.06 -1.70 7.85
N THR A 354 -5.90 -1.26 7.44
CA THR A 354 -4.75 -2.09 7.07
C THR A 354 -3.63 -1.88 8.08
N ILE A 355 -3.17 -2.95 8.74
CA ILE A 355 -2.04 -2.92 9.67
C ILE A 355 -0.76 -3.24 8.91
N ILE A 356 0.15 -2.26 8.80
CA ILE A 356 1.38 -2.33 8.02
C ILE A 356 2.56 -2.57 8.97
N THR A 357 2.95 -3.83 9.11
CA THR A 357 3.96 -4.31 10.08
C THR A 357 5.39 -4.17 9.55
N ARG A 358 6.28 -3.52 10.33
CA ARG A 358 7.68 -3.24 9.96
C ARG A 358 8.62 -3.46 11.15
N MET A 359 8.98 -4.71 11.42
CA MET A 359 9.58 -5.10 12.70
C MET A 359 11.02 -5.61 12.59
N GLY A 360 11.46 -6.02 11.40
CA GLY A 360 12.63 -6.87 11.24
C GLY A 360 12.28 -8.36 11.42
N PRO A 361 12.99 -9.30 10.77
CA PRO A 361 12.63 -10.71 10.73
C PRO A 361 12.58 -11.41 12.08
N GLU A 362 13.46 -11.06 13.02
CA GLU A 362 13.52 -11.66 14.34
C GLU A 362 12.33 -11.19 15.19
N ASN A 363 12.11 -9.87 15.25
CA ASN A 363 11.00 -9.27 15.99
C ASN A 363 9.64 -9.63 15.40
N MET A 364 9.53 -9.83 14.08
CA MET A 364 8.28 -10.25 13.44
C MET A 364 7.76 -11.55 14.07
N ARG A 365 8.64 -12.54 14.30
CA ARG A 365 8.26 -13.83 14.92
C ARG A 365 7.85 -13.70 16.38
N VAL A 366 8.39 -12.71 17.09
CA VAL A 366 8.15 -12.52 18.53
C VAL A 366 6.94 -11.63 18.80
N LYS A 367 6.80 -10.53 18.05
CA LYS A 367 5.87 -9.44 18.37
C LYS A 367 4.54 -9.55 17.63
N LEU A 368 4.56 -9.92 16.34
CA LEU A 368 3.34 -10.00 15.54
C LEU A 368 2.28 -10.96 16.12
N PRO A 369 2.62 -12.15 16.67
CA PRO A 369 1.62 -13.02 17.28
C PRO A 369 0.79 -12.33 18.36
N HIS A 370 1.42 -11.48 19.20
CA HIS A 370 0.72 -10.76 20.25
C HIS A 370 -0.26 -9.71 19.69
N LEU A 371 0.11 -9.01 18.62
CA LEU A 371 -0.77 -8.06 17.93
C LEU A 371 -1.97 -8.78 17.30
N ILE A 372 -1.73 -9.88 16.57
CA ILE A 372 -2.79 -10.67 15.93
C ILE A 372 -3.80 -11.15 16.97
N ARG A 373 -3.32 -11.72 18.08
CA ARG A 373 -4.19 -12.22 19.17
C ARG A 373 -4.98 -11.09 19.83
N ALA A 374 -4.39 -9.92 20.04
CA ALA A 374 -5.09 -8.78 20.62
C ALA A 374 -6.19 -8.24 19.70
N VAL A 375 -5.90 -8.06 18.41
CA VAL A 375 -6.88 -7.62 17.40
C VAL A 375 -8.02 -8.64 17.27
N ARG A 376 -7.68 -9.93 17.18
CA ARG A 376 -8.66 -11.03 17.15
C ARG A 376 -9.51 -11.06 18.43
N GLY A 377 -8.88 -10.93 19.59
CA GLY A 377 -9.57 -10.92 20.89
C GLY A 377 -10.53 -9.73 21.05
N ALA A 378 -10.24 -8.62 20.37
CA ALA A 378 -11.13 -7.45 20.29
C ALA A 378 -12.23 -7.60 19.22
N GLY A 379 -12.23 -8.68 18.42
CA GLY A 379 -13.20 -8.91 17.34
C GLY A 379 -13.02 -7.98 16.13
N GLN A 380 -11.88 -7.30 16.02
CA GLN A 380 -11.59 -6.34 14.97
C GLN A 380 -11.17 -7.03 13.66
N ILE A 381 -11.68 -6.55 12.53
CA ILE A 381 -11.35 -7.05 11.18
C ILE A 381 -10.40 -6.07 10.52
N VAL A 382 -9.18 -6.53 10.23
CA VAL A 382 -8.13 -5.72 9.60
C VAL A 382 -7.42 -6.51 8.50
N THR A 383 -6.87 -5.78 7.53
CA THR A 383 -5.97 -6.35 6.52
C THR A 383 -4.54 -6.31 7.04
N TRP A 384 -3.90 -7.47 7.18
CA TRP A 384 -2.51 -7.55 7.65
C TRP A 384 -1.54 -7.43 6.47
N VAL A 385 -0.59 -6.53 6.58
CA VAL A 385 0.41 -6.25 5.54
C VAL A 385 1.79 -6.20 6.17
N THR A 386 2.81 -6.69 5.45
CA THR A 386 4.21 -6.51 5.86
C THR A 386 4.87 -5.42 5.03
N ASP A 387 5.55 -4.51 5.72
CA ASP A 387 6.55 -3.57 5.22
C ASP A 387 7.92 -4.08 5.65
N PRO A 388 8.53 -4.98 4.84
CA PRO A 388 9.82 -5.58 5.16
C PRO A 388 11.00 -4.63 4.92
N MET A 389 10.74 -3.38 4.55
CA MET A 389 11.78 -2.46 4.10
C MET A 389 12.29 -1.62 5.27
N HIS A 390 11.38 -0.88 5.90
CA HIS A 390 11.78 0.17 6.82
C HIS A 390 12.35 -0.39 8.14
N GLY A 391 11.95 -1.59 8.56
CA GLY A 391 12.51 -2.28 9.73
C GLY A 391 13.95 -2.77 9.54
N ASN A 392 14.44 -2.84 8.29
CA ASN A 392 15.71 -3.46 7.90
C ASN A 392 16.73 -2.47 7.32
N THR A 393 16.62 -1.19 7.68
CA THR A 393 17.56 -0.16 7.20
C THR A 393 18.82 -0.13 8.06
N MET A 394 19.98 -0.09 7.41
CA MET A 394 21.30 -0.02 8.03
C MET A 394 22.19 1.01 7.34
N LYS A 395 23.33 1.35 7.94
CA LYS A 395 24.33 2.25 7.35
C LYS A 395 25.49 1.40 6.79
N ALA A 396 25.81 1.59 5.52
CA ALA A 396 26.95 0.96 4.85
C ALA A 396 28.29 1.57 5.33
N PRO A 397 29.43 0.89 5.14
CA PRO A 397 30.75 1.44 5.47
C PRO A 397 31.05 2.79 4.82
N CYS A 398 30.57 3.02 3.59
CA CYS A 398 30.68 4.30 2.87
C CYS A 398 29.78 5.42 3.41
N GLY A 399 28.94 5.14 4.40
CA GLY A 399 28.06 6.10 5.05
C GLY A 399 26.65 6.21 4.45
N LEU A 400 26.42 5.64 3.27
CA LEU A 400 25.09 5.56 2.66
C LEU A 400 24.17 4.65 3.49
N LYS A 401 22.87 4.95 3.50
CA LYS A 401 21.88 3.99 4.00
C LYS A 401 21.73 2.87 2.98
N THR A 402 21.51 1.65 3.44
CA THR A 402 21.14 0.52 2.58
C THR A 402 20.20 -0.42 3.34
N ARG A 403 19.66 -1.41 2.65
CA ARG A 403 18.86 -2.50 3.22
C ARG A 403 19.36 -3.81 2.62
N SER A 404 19.41 -4.86 3.44
CA SER A 404 19.76 -6.20 2.98
C SER A 404 18.54 -6.90 2.40
N PHE A 405 18.63 -7.32 1.13
CA PHE A 405 17.59 -8.11 0.48
C PHE A 405 17.28 -9.40 1.25
N ASP A 406 18.29 -10.07 1.80
CA ASP A 406 18.09 -11.28 2.60
C ASP A 406 17.26 -11.01 3.87
N ARG A 407 17.47 -9.86 4.52
CA ARG A 407 16.68 -9.46 5.69
C ARG A 407 15.25 -9.09 5.31
N ILE A 408 15.07 -8.37 4.20
CA ILE A 408 13.76 -8.06 3.61
C ILE A 408 12.99 -9.37 3.36
N LEU A 409 13.63 -10.33 2.70
CA LEU A 409 13.07 -11.64 2.41
C LEU A 409 12.78 -12.44 3.69
N ALA A 410 13.69 -12.42 4.66
CA ALA A 410 13.50 -13.10 5.93
C ALA A 410 12.29 -12.56 6.71
N GLU A 411 12.01 -11.25 6.63
CA GLU A 411 10.83 -10.64 7.27
C GLU A 411 9.54 -11.04 6.55
N VAL A 412 9.53 -11.06 5.22
CA VAL A 412 8.38 -11.58 4.46
C VAL A 412 8.12 -13.04 4.82
N ARG A 413 9.16 -13.88 4.89
CA ARG A 413 9.00 -15.28 5.33
C ARG A 413 8.43 -15.37 6.75
N ALA A 414 8.96 -14.57 7.67
CA ALA A 414 8.48 -14.48 9.06
C ALA A 414 7.00 -14.13 9.15
N PHE A 415 6.58 -13.14 8.37
CA PHE A 415 5.21 -12.67 8.32
C PHE A 415 4.25 -13.79 7.90
N PHE A 416 4.58 -14.51 6.82
CA PHE A 416 3.78 -15.67 6.39
C PHE A 416 3.79 -16.80 7.44
N ASP A 417 4.95 -17.12 8.02
CA ASP A 417 5.09 -18.18 9.06
C ASP A 417 4.18 -17.87 10.27
N VAL A 418 4.22 -16.64 10.78
CA VAL A 418 3.42 -16.21 11.93
C VAL A 418 1.92 -16.29 11.63
N HIS A 419 1.49 -15.84 10.45
CA HIS A 419 0.08 -15.91 10.10
C HIS A 419 -0.43 -17.35 9.97
N GLU A 420 0.40 -18.26 9.44
CA GLU A 420 0.09 -19.69 9.37
C GLU A 420 -0.05 -20.29 10.77
N GLN A 421 0.89 -20.01 11.67
CA GLN A 421 0.85 -20.46 13.07
C GLN A 421 -0.36 -19.90 13.83
N GLU A 422 -0.71 -18.64 13.58
CA GLU A 422 -1.85 -17.97 14.22
C GLU A 422 -3.19 -18.28 13.56
N GLY A 423 -3.25 -18.97 12.41
CA GLY A 423 -4.49 -19.18 11.67
C GLY A 423 -5.13 -17.89 11.16
N SER A 424 -4.32 -16.89 10.78
CA SER A 424 -4.75 -15.60 10.24
C SER A 424 -4.27 -15.42 8.79
N HIS A 425 -4.64 -14.33 8.11
CA HIS A 425 -4.33 -14.12 6.69
C HIS A 425 -3.21 -13.09 6.45
N PRO A 426 -2.09 -13.45 5.81
CA PRO A 426 -1.21 -12.49 5.13
C PRO A 426 -1.99 -11.79 4.02
N GLY A 427 -2.40 -10.55 4.26
CA GLY A 427 -3.25 -9.78 3.35
C GLY A 427 -2.48 -8.98 2.30
N GLY A 428 -1.18 -8.77 2.45
CA GLY A 428 -0.38 -8.07 1.44
C GLY A 428 1.05 -7.73 1.82
N VAL A 429 1.71 -6.98 0.92
CA VAL A 429 3.03 -6.38 1.11
C VAL A 429 3.03 -4.90 0.77
N HIS A 430 3.90 -4.15 1.45
CA HIS A 430 4.13 -2.72 1.27
C HIS A 430 5.62 -2.47 1.04
N LEU A 431 5.99 -2.08 -0.18
CA LEU A 431 7.39 -2.04 -0.63
C LEU A 431 7.81 -0.64 -1.05
N GLU A 432 9.10 -0.36 -0.91
CA GLU A 432 9.74 0.79 -1.57
C GLU A 432 10.56 0.23 -2.73
N MET A 433 10.16 0.56 -3.95
CA MET A 433 10.69 -0.02 -5.18
C MET A 433 10.66 1.00 -6.31
N THR A 434 11.50 0.77 -7.32
CA THR A 434 11.57 1.61 -8.52
C THR A 434 11.77 0.76 -9.77
N GLY A 435 11.25 1.23 -10.90
CA GLY A 435 11.55 0.66 -12.22
C GLY A 435 12.93 1.02 -12.75
N GLN A 436 13.64 1.92 -12.07
CA GLN A 436 15.01 2.29 -12.42
C GLN A 436 16.01 1.19 -12.03
N ASN A 437 17.08 1.06 -12.81
CA ASN A 437 18.17 0.13 -12.52
C ASN A 437 19.15 0.73 -11.50
N VAL A 438 18.73 0.77 -10.24
CA VAL A 438 19.45 1.38 -9.10
C VAL A 438 20.24 0.35 -8.27
N THR A 439 21.24 0.83 -7.54
CA THR A 439 22.06 0.08 -6.58
C THR A 439 21.86 0.63 -5.17
N GLU A 440 20.69 0.39 -4.60
CA GLU A 440 20.28 0.99 -3.32
C GLU A 440 20.20 -0.05 -2.19
N CYS A 441 19.61 -1.23 -2.45
CA CYS A 441 19.60 -2.37 -1.51
C CYS A 441 20.69 -3.39 -1.88
N ILE A 442 21.44 -3.86 -0.89
CA ILE A 442 22.45 -4.91 -1.09
C ILE A 442 21.82 -6.29 -1.20
N GLY A 443 22.51 -7.21 -1.86
CA GLY A 443 22.08 -8.59 -2.08
C GLY A 443 21.09 -8.75 -3.24
N GLY A 444 20.31 -9.82 -3.18
CA GLY A 444 19.52 -10.32 -4.30
C GLY A 444 20.42 -11.02 -5.34
N SER A 445 19.78 -11.60 -6.35
CA SER A 445 20.41 -12.37 -7.43
C SER A 445 21.57 -11.69 -8.15
N ARG A 446 21.54 -10.37 -8.36
CA ARG A 446 22.66 -9.62 -8.97
C ARG A 446 23.81 -9.35 -8.01
N THR A 447 23.72 -9.79 -6.76
CA THR A 447 24.72 -9.60 -5.68
C THR A 447 25.21 -8.16 -5.58
N VAL A 448 24.30 -7.20 -5.40
CA VAL A 448 24.69 -5.81 -5.13
C VAL A 448 25.47 -5.76 -3.81
N THR A 449 26.72 -5.35 -3.86
CA THR A 449 27.60 -5.24 -2.69
C THR A 449 27.57 -3.83 -2.10
N PHE A 450 28.25 -3.61 -0.97
CA PHE A 450 28.42 -2.27 -0.43
C PHE A 450 29.20 -1.34 -1.37
N ASP A 451 30.14 -1.89 -2.14
CA ASP A 451 30.97 -1.12 -3.08
C ASP A 451 30.17 -0.65 -4.30
N ASP A 452 29.15 -1.42 -4.71
CA ASP A 452 28.27 -1.08 -5.83
C ASP A 452 27.32 0.07 -5.51
N LEU A 453 27.05 0.36 -4.23
CA LEU A 453 26.05 1.36 -3.82
C LEU A 453 26.32 2.72 -4.46
N GLY A 454 27.58 3.15 -4.51
CA GLY A 454 27.95 4.46 -5.07
C GLY A 454 27.71 4.61 -6.57
N SER A 455 27.43 3.52 -7.30
CA SER A 455 27.30 3.56 -8.76
C SER A 455 25.99 4.21 -9.23
N ARG A 456 24.85 3.88 -8.59
CA ARG A 456 23.50 4.31 -8.97
C ARG A 456 22.58 4.49 -7.77
N TYR A 457 23.05 5.23 -6.76
CA TYR A 457 22.25 5.61 -5.59
C TYR A 457 21.47 6.90 -5.89
N HIS A 458 20.20 6.78 -6.27
CA HIS A 458 19.41 7.93 -6.73
C HIS A 458 18.35 8.40 -5.73
N THR A 459 18.08 7.63 -4.67
CA THR A 459 17.15 8.05 -3.61
C THR A 459 17.74 9.10 -2.66
N HIS A 460 16.93 10.10 -2.31
CA HIS A 460 17.25 11.10 -1.27
C HIS A 460 16.81 10.69 0.14
N CYS A 461 16.05 9.61 0.27
CA CYS A 461 15.48 9.18 1.54
C CYS A 461 15.99 7.80 1.94
N ASP A 462 15.22 6.76 1.64
CA ASP A 462 15.58 5.40 1.97
C ASP A 462 15.77 4.54 0.71
N PRO A 463 16.61 3.48 0.80
CA PRO A 463 16.94 2.57 -0.30
C PRO A 463 15.74 1.82 -0.88
N ARG A 464 15.53 1.86 -2.19
CA ARG A 464 14.47 1.13 -2.90
C ARG A 464 14.99 -0.20 -3.42
N LEU A 465 14.08 -1.18 -3.55
CA LEU A 465 14.35 -2.35 -4.39
C LEU A 465 14.40 -1.92 -5.86
N ASN A 466 15.40 -2.37 -6.60
CA ASN A 466 15.36 -2.27 -8.06
C ASN A 466 14.37 -3.30 -8.64
N ALA A 467 14.15 -3.28 -9.96
CA ALA A 467 13.17 -4.17 -10.58
C ALA A 467 13.52 -5.66 -10.43
N SER A 468 14.80 -6.04 -10.57
CA SER A 468 15.23 -7.44 -10.41
C SER A 468 14.93 -7.97 -9.00
N GLN A 469 15.30 -7.20 -7.97
CA GLN A 469 15.02 -7.55 -6.57
C GLN A 469 13.51 -7.58 -6.27
N SER A 470 12.76 -6.63 -6.82
CA SER A 470 11.30 -6.58 -6.67
C SER A 470 10.63 -7.83 -7.28
N LEU A 471 11.08 -8.24 -8.46
CA LEU A 471 10.58 -9.43 -9.15
C LEU A 471 10.97 -10.73 -8.43
N GLU A 472 12.22 -10.81 -7.94
CA GLU A 472 12.69 -11.91 -7.10
C GLU A 472 11.80 -12.10 -5.87
N LEU A 473 11.48 -11.00 -5.18
CA LEU A 473 10.59 -11.02 -4.03
C LEU A 473 9.18 -11.48 -4.41
N ALA A 474 8.65 -11.03 -5.55
CA ALA A 474 7.33 -11.45 -6.04
C ALA A 474 7.24 -12.96 -6.27
N PHE A 475 8.27 -13.58 -6.87
CA PHE A 475 8.31 -15.03 -7.07
C PHE A 475 8.27 -15.80 -5.75
N ILE A 476 9.01 -15.33 -4.74
CA ILE A 476 9.06 -16.01 -3.45
C ILE A 476 7.73 -15.86 -2.70
N ILE A 477 7.09 -14.68 -2.75
CA ILE A 477 5.74 -14.49 -2.20
C ILE A 477 4.73 -15.37 -2.93
N ALA A 478 4.80 -15.44 -4.26
CA ALA A 478 3.93 -16.28 -5.08
C ALA A 478 4.03 -17.77 -4.70
N GLU A 479 5.23 -18.27 -4.40
CA GLU A 479 5.43 -19.62 -3.87
C GLU A 479 4.77 -19.82 -2.50
N ARG A 480 4.88 -18.85 -1.58
CA ARG A 480 4.21 -18.91 -0.26
C ARG A 480 2.69 -18.93 -0.41
N LEU A 481 2.13 -18.07 -1.27
CA LEU A 481 0.70 -18.03 -1.56
C LEU A 481 0.21 -19.35 -2.17
N ARG A 482 0.97 -19.91 -3.12
CA ARG A 482 0.68 -21.22 -3.73
C ARG A 482 0.64 -22.34 -2.70
N LYS A 483 1.66 -22.44 -1.84
CA LYS A 483 1.73 -23.45 -0.76
C LYS A 483 0.52 -23.38 0.16
N ARG A 484 0.17 -22.17 0.61
CA ARG A 484 -0.98 -21.92 1.48
C ARG A 484 -2.31 -22.35 0.83
N ARG A 485 -2.51 -22.01 -0.45
CA ARG A 485 -3.69 -22.41 -1.21
C ARG A 485 -3.80 -23.94 -1.31
N ILE A 486 -2.72 -24.62 -1.66
CA ILE A 486 -2.69 -26.10 -1.75
C ILE A 486 -3.05 -26.74 -0.40
N ALA A 487 -2.45 -26.26 0.70
CA ALA A 487 -2.74 -26.75 2.04
C ALA A 487 -4.22 -26.56 2.43
N SER A 488 -4.80 -25.38 2.15
CA SER A 488 -6.23 -25.11 2.41
C SER A 488 -7.16 -26.03 1.61
N TRP A 489 -6.82 -26.34 0.37
CA TRP A 489 -7.60 -27.23 -0.48
C TRP A 489 -7.54 -28.69 0.00
N GLN A 490 -6.38 -29.15 0.47
CA GLN A 490 -6.23 -30.48 1.09
C GLN A 490 -7.05 -30.60 2.39
N LEU A 491 -7.05 -29.56 3.24
CA LEU A 491 -7.88 -29.53 4.45
C LEU A 491 -9.38 -29.59 4.13
N ASN A 492 -9.83 -28.85 3.12
CA ASN A 492 -11.23 -28.87 2.67
C ASN A 492 -11.62 -30.22 2.04
N LYS A 493 -10.73 -30.86 1.29
CA LYS A 493 -10.99 -32.22 0.78
C LYS A 493 -11.14 -33.25 1.89
N ASN A 494 -10.27 -33.21 2.90
CA ASN A 494 -10.31 -34.15 4.01
C ASN A 494 -11.55 -33.96 4.89
N SER A 495 -12.02 -32.72 5.08
CA SER A 495 -13.26 -32.44 5.83
C SER A 495 -14.53 -32.90 5.09
N HIS A 496 -14.49 -32.96 3.75
CA HIS A 496 -15.57 -33.54 2.94
C HIS A 496 -15.55 -35.08 2.90
N LEU A 497 -14.38 -35.73 2.98
CA LEU A 497 -14.27 -37.20 3.01
C LEU A 497 -14.58 -37.80 4.39
N GLY A 498 -14.32 -37.07 5.50
CA GLY A 498 -14.62 -37.52 6.86
C GLY A 498 -16.10 -37.49 7.28
N ASN A 499 -17.01 -37.11 6.39
CA ASN A 499 -18.46 -37.04 6.63
C ASN A 499 -19.27 -37.99 5.74
N ILE A 500 -18.63 -38.99 5.12
CA ILE A 500 -19.34 -40.07 4.42
C ILE A 500 -19.68 -41.12 5.48
N PRO A 501 -20.95 -41.35 5.84
CA PRO A 501 -21.33 -42.48 6.65
C PRO A 501 -20.92 -43.74 5.88
N SER A 502 -20.26 -44.70 6.55
CA SER A 502 -20.01 -46.01 5.98
C SER A 502 -21.34 -46.64 5.55
N LEU A 503 -21.65 -46.56 4.26
CA LEU A 503 -22.62 -47.44 3.64
C LEU A 503 -21.95 -48.80 3.57
N GLY A 504 -22.33 -49.67 4.51
CA GLY A 504 -21.91 -51.05 4.54
C GLY A 504 -22.34 -51.78 3.27
N LEU A 505 -21.40 -52.54 2.73
CA LEU A 505 -21.60 -53.82 2.04
C LEU A 505 -20.56 -54.77 2.60
#